data_AF-A0A957QDF4-F1
#
_entry.id   AF-A0A957QDF4-F1
#
_cell.length_a   1.000
_cell.length_b   1.000
_cell.length_c   1.000
_cell.angle_alpha   90.00
_cell.angle_beta   90.00
_cell.angle_gamma   90.00
#
_symmetry.space_group_name_H-M   'P 1'
#
loop_
_entity.id
_entity.type
_entity.pdbx_description
1 polymer ?
#
loop_
_entity_poly.entity_id
_entity_poly.type
_entity_poly.pdbx_seq_one_letter_code
_entity_poly.pdbx_strand_id
1 'polypeptide(L)'
;MWKRVGRVMLTTLANMLVMIMLHGNSRQWWPKIPFLSLRNESIAEHSRLLFNMQAVVTVGEAALGKFSPARRRPRLLMLLALPALLPLLILFGRHVLRLEEKKLEIYYLSMVPTLPLAAAIVEEVLVARKEDAGMTRL
;
A
#
# COMPACT_ATOMS: atom_id res chain seq x y z
N MET A 1 20.30 -9.47 -5.78
CA MET A 1 19.39 -8.63 -6.58
C MET A 1 18.04 -9.31 -6.82
N TRP A 2 17.98 -10.45 -7.53
CA TRP A 2 16.73 -11.16 -7.85
C TRP A 2 15.84 -11.51 -6.65
N LYS A 3 16.42 -11.93 -5.52
CA LYS A 3 15.66 -12.20 -4.28
C LYS A 3 14.96 -10.95 -3.71
N ARG A 4 15.54 -9.75 -3.87
CA ARG A 4 14.94 -8.47 -3.43
C ARG A 4 13.79 -8.09 -4.36
N VAL A 5 14.02 -8.16 -5.68
CA VAL A 5 12.98 -7.89 -6.69
C VAL A 5 11.79 -8.83 -6.54
N GLY A 6 12.02 -10.14 -6.40
CA GLY A 6 10.95 -11.12 -6.21
C GLY A 6 10.13 -10.86 -4.95
N ARG A 7 10.76 -10.35 -3.89
CA ARG A 7 10.06 -10.01 -2.64
C ARG A 7 9.19 -8.76 -2.80
N VAL A 8 9.74 -7.70 -3.41
CA VAL A 8 8.98 -6.48 -3.74
C VAL A 8 7.74 -6.83 -4.55
N MET A 9 7.90 -7.66 -5.59
CA MET A 9 6.79 -8.11 -6.42
C MET A 9 5.77 -8.94 -5.62
N LEU A 10 6.23 -9.89 -4.81
CA LEU A 10 5.34 -10.73 -4.01
C LEU A 10 4.53 -9.91 -3.00
N THR A 11 5.17 -9.00 -2.26
CA THR A 11 4.49 -8.14 -1.28
C THR A 11 3.53 -7.19 -2.00
N THR A 12 3.89 -6.66 -3.18
CA THR A 12 2.99 -5.82 -3.99
C THR A 12 1.74 -6.59 -4.41
N LEU A 13 1.91 -7.79 -4.98
CA LEU A 13 0.82 -8.65 -5.40
C LEU A 13 -0.06 -9.09 -4.22
N ALA A 14 0.53 -9.43 -3.07
CA ALA A 14 -0.21 -9.77 -1.87
C ALA A 14 -1.10 -8.62 -1.39
N ASN A 15 -0.57 -7.38 -1.38
CA ASN A 15 -1.36 -6.19 -1.05
C ASN A 15 -2.50 -5.98 -2.06
N MET A 16 -2.23 -6.11 -3.36
CA MET A 16 -3.28 -6.00 -4.38
C MET A 16 -4.40 -7.04 -4.19
N LEU A 17 -4.04 -8.30 -3.93
CA LEU A 17 -5.01 -9.38 -3.67
C LEU A 17 -5.83 -9.10 -2.42
N VAL A 18 -5.19 -8.70 -1.33
CA VAL A 18 -5.90 -8.36 -0.08
C VAL A 18 -6.80 -7.15 -0.27
N MET A 19 -6.37 -6.13 -1.01
CA MET A 19 -7.21 -4.97 -1.33
C MET A 19 -8.48 -5.38 -2.07
N ILE A 20 -8.35 -6.29 -3.05
CA ILE A 20 -9.50 -6.85 -3.78
C ILE A 20 -10.43 -7.60 -2.83
N MET A 21 -9.90 -8.44 -1.94
CA MET A 21 -10.70 -9.18 -0.96
C MET A 21 -11.43 -8.26 0.02
N LEU A 22 -10.75 -7.25 0.56
CA LEU A 22 -11.34 -6.30 1.51
C LEU A 22 -12.41 -5.42 0.85
N HIS A 23 -12.23 -5.04 -0.42
CA HIS A 23 -13.26 -4.32 -1.17
C HIS A 23 -14.40 -5.21 -1.67
N GLY A 24 -14.15 -6.50 -1.92
CA GLY A 24 -15.17 -7.47 -2.37
C GLY A 24 -16.27 -7.74 -1.34
N ASN A 25 -16.09 -7.30 -0.09
CA ASN A 25 -17.12 -7.31 0.96
C ASN A 25 -17.98 -6.02 0.98
N SER A 26 -17.65 -5.01 0.17
CA SER A 26 -18.61 -3.94 -0.15
C SER A 26 -19.64 -4.50 -1.14
N ARG A 27 -20.90 -4.04 -1.12
CA ARG A 27 -21.98 -4.45 -2.06
C ARG A 27 -21.68 -4.15 -3.55
N GLN A 28 -20.45 -3.81 -3.88
CA GLN A 28 -19.98 -3.30 -5.16
C GLN A 28 -19.30 -4.43 -5.93
N TRP A 29 -20.12 -5.35 -6.43
CA TRP A 29 -19.66 -6.45 -7.29
C TRP A 29 -19.04 -5.87 -8.58
N TRP A 30 -17.93 -6.47 -8.99
CA TRP A 30 -17.12 -6.19 -10.18
C TRP A 30 -17.94 -5.90 -11.46
N PRO A 31 -17.48 -5.07 -12.44
CA PRO A 31 -16.19 -4.38 -12.56
C PRO A 31 -16.37 -2.87 -12.37
N LYS A 32 -16.74 -2.41 -11.17
CA LYS A 32 -16.43 -1.04 -10.77
C LYS A 32 -15.22 -1.12 -9.86
N ILE A 33 -14.06 -0.76 -10.39
CA ILE A 33 -12.77 -0.81 -9.69
C ILE A 33 -12.89 -0.18 -8.29
N PRO A 34 -12.28 -0.74 -7.24
CA PRO A 34 -12.35 -0.28 -5.84
C PRO A 34 -12.32 1.24 -5.60
N PHE A 35 -11.57 2.01 -6.39
CA PHE A 35 -11.51 3.46 -6.28
C PHE A 35 -12.73 4.22 -6.84
N LEU A 36 -13.66 3.58 -7.56
CA LEU A 36 -14.98 4.15 -7.89
C LEU A 36 -15.84 4.33 -6.63
N SER A 37 -15.46 3.73 -5.51
CA SER A 37 -16.06 4.03 -4.22
C SER A 37 -15.69 5.42 -3.70
N LEU A 38 -14.60 6.07 -4.15
CA LEU A 38 -14.28 7.46 -3.76
C LEU A 38 -15.38 8.47 -4.10
N ARG A 39 -16.32 8.12 -4.98
CA ARG A 39 -17.49 8.97 -5.24
C ARG A 39 -18.43 9.04 -4.02
N ASN A 40 -18.49 7.98 -3.21
CA ASN A 40 -19.47 7.83 -2.12
C ASN A 40 -18.83 7.53 -0.74
N GLU A 41 -17.58 7.08 -0.68
CA GLU A 41 -16.85 6.76 0.55
C GLU A 41 -15.87 7.87 0.92
N SER A 42 -15.74 8.10 2.23
CA SER A 42 -14.85 9.13 2.76
C SER A 42 -13.37 8.81 2.52
N ILE A 43 -12.53 9.84 2.50
CA ILE A 43 -11.06 9.70 2.49
C ILE A 43 -10.58 8.86 3.69
N ALA A 44 -11.27 8.98 4.83
CA ALA A 44 -10.96 8.22 6.05
C ALA A 44 -11.19 6.71 5.85
N GLU A 45 -12.26 6.30 5.17
CA GLU A 45 -12.51 4.89 4.85
C GLU A 45 -11.44 4.32 3.92
N HIS A 46 -11.04 5.07 2.90
CA HIS A 46 -9.96 4.63 2.00
C HIS A 46 -8.62 4.51 2.72
N SER A 47 -8.33 5.42 3.64
CA SER A 47 -7.11 5.37 4.46
C SER A 47 -7.13 4.16 5.40
N ARG A 48 -8.30 3.87 6.01
CA ARG A 48 -8.53 2.69 6.85
C ARG A 48 -8.40 1.39 6.06
N LEU A 49 -8.92 1.32 4.84
CA LEU A 49 -8.78 0.17 3.95
C LEU A 49 -7.33 -0.06 3.56
N LEU A 50 -6.59 1.00 3.23
CA LEU A 50 -5.17 0.91 2.92
C LEU A 50 -4.36 0.42 4.13
N PHE A 51 -4.68 0.89 5.33
CA PHE A 51 -4.10 0.41 6.58
C PHE A 51 -4.40 -1.08 6.80
N ASN A 52 -5.68 -1.47 6.71
CA ASN A 52 -6.13 -2.85 6.94
C ASN A 52 -5.50 -3.81 5.94
N MET A 53 -5.40 -3.43 4.67
CA MET A 53 -4.70 -4.22 3.65
C MET A 53 -3.26 -4.51 4.06
N GLN A 54 -2.50 -3.46 4.41
CA GLN A 54 -1.10 -3.61 4.80
C GLN A 54 -0.94 -4.39 6.09
N ALA A 55 -1.84 -4.18 7.05
CA ALA A 55 -1.86 -4.90 8.31
C ALA A 55 -2.10 -6.40 8.09
N VAL A 56 -3.09 -6.77 7.27
CA VAL A 56 -3.39 -8.17 6.93
C VAL A 56 -2.20 -8.83 6.23
N VAL A 57 -1.59 -8.16 5.23
CA VAL A 57 -0.40 -8.71 4.57
C VAL A 57 0.76 -8.87 5.56
N THR A 58 0.98 -7.90 6.43
CA THR A 58 2.06 -7.93 7.43
C THR A 58 1.84 -9.05 8.45
N VAL A 59 0.62 -9.19 8.96
CA VAL A 59 0.25 -10.27 9.88
C VAL A 59 0.36 -11.63 9.18
N GLY A 60 -0.07 -11.74 7.92
CA GLY A 60 0.07 -12.95 7.12
C GLY A 60 1.54 -13.34 6.89
N GLU A 61 2.40 -12.38 6.54
CA GLU A 61 3.85 -12.61 6.41
C GLU A 61 4.48 -13.03 7.75
N ALA A 62 4.04 -12.45 8.87
CA ALA A 62 4.50 -12.82 10.20
C ALA A 62 4.05 -14.22 10.61
N ALA A 63 2.78 -14.57 10.35
CA ALA A 63 2.21 -15.89 10.63
C ALA A 63 2.91 -17.00 9.81
N LEU A 64 3.34 -16.69 8.59
CA LEU A 64 4.09 -17.61 7.72
C LEU A 64 5.59 -17.70 8.07
N GLY A 65 6.05 -17.02 9.13
CA GLY A 65 7.46 -16.99 9.53
C GLY A 65 8.36 -16.23 8.54
N LYS A 66 7.79 -15.47 7.61
CA LYS A 66 8.52 -14.73 6.57
C LYS A 66 8.91 -13.31 6.98
N PHE A 67 8.52 -12.88 8.19
CA PHE A 67 8.75 -11.52 8.67
C PHE A 67 10.09 -11.36 9.41
N SER A 68 11.10 -10.87 8.68
CA SER A 68 12.44 -10.63 9.23
C SER A 68 12.43 -9.52 10.30
N PRO A 69 13.14 -9.68 11.44
CA PRO A 69 13.26 -8.64 12.47
C PRO A 69 13.76 -7.29 11.94
N ALA A 70 14.69 -7.30 10.97
CA ALA A 70 15.23 -6.08 10.36
C ALA A 70 14.15 -5.20 9.69
N ARG A 71 13.05 -5.83 9.26
CA ARG A 71 11.92 -5.21 8.54
C ARG A 71 10.82 -4.68 9.45
N ARG A 72 10.83 -5.00 10.75
CA ARG A 72 9.77 -4.59 11.67
C ARG A 72 9.54 -3.07 11.68
N ARG A 73 10.60 -2.29 11.89
CA ARG A 73 10.48 -0.82 11.93
C ARG A 73 10.16 -0.21 10.55
N PRO A 74 10.86 -0.58 9.46
CA PRO A 74 10.49 -0.11 8.11
C PRO A 74 9.05 -0.43 7.74
N ARG A 75 8.57 -1.64 8.05
CA ARG A 75 7.19 -2.05 7.80
C ARG A 75 6.20 -1.24 8.62
N LEU A 76 6.45 -1.05 9.92
CA LEU A 76 5.59 -0.22 10.77
C LEU A 76 5.51 1.23 10.26
N LEU A 77 6.64 1.77 9.79
CA LEU A 77 6.69 3.11 9.21
C LEU A 77 5.83 3.19 7.94
N MET A 78 5.94 2.23 7.02
CA MET A 78 5.09 2.17 5.82
C MET A 78 3.61 2.02 6.17
N LEU A 79 3.30 1.17 7.16
CA LEU A 79 1.95 0.89 7.63
C LEU A 79 1.22 2.14 8.15
N LEU A 80 1.96 3.11 8.69
CA LEU A 80 1.41 4.40 9.13
C LEU A 80 1.50 5.48 8.04
N ALA A 81 2.63 5.55 7.34
CA ALA A 81 2.90 6.60 6.37
C ALA A 81 1.95 6.53 5.17
N LEU A 82 1.69 5.35 4.62
CA LEU A 82 0.88 5.21 3.41
C LEU A 82 -0.58 5.64 3.62
N PRO A 83 -1.30 5.17 4.65
CA PRO A 83 -2.63 5.68 4.98
C PRO A 83 -2.63 7.19 5.21
N ALA A 84 -1.61 7.73 5.89
CA ALA A 84 -1.51 9.16 6.17
C ALA A 84 -1.22 10.00 4.90
N LEU A 85 -0.54 9.43 3.89
CA LEU A 85 -0.25 10.08 2.62
C LEU A 85 -1.43 10.06 1.65
N LEU A 86 -2.35 9.10 1.79
CA LEU A 86 -3.47 8.95 0.85
C LEU A 86 -4.35 10.20 0.74
N PRO A 87 -4.75 10.89 1.84
CA PRO A 87 -5.47 12.15 1.75
C PRO A 87 -4.73 13.20 0.92
N LEU A 88 -3.41 13.32 1.11
CA LEU A 88 -2.59 14.30 0.40
C LEU A 88 -2.55 13.99 -1.10
N LEU A 89 -2.40 12.72 -1.48
CA LEU A 89 -2.42 12.29 -2.87
C LEU A 89 -3.78 12.53 -3.53
N ILE A 90 -4.88 12.26 -2.82
CA ILE A 90 -6.24 12.54 -3.29
C ILE A 90 -6.43 14.05 -3.52
N LEU A 91 -6.07 14.87 -2.53
CA LEU A 91 -6.17 16.32 -2.63
C LEU A 91 -5.27 16.89 -3.73
N PHE A 92 -4.08 16.31 -3.92
CA PHE A 92 -3.16 16.69 -4.98
C PHE A 92 -3.77 16.46 -6.37
N GLY A 93 -4.32 15.26 -6.62
CA GLY A 93 -4.99 14.95 -7.88
C GLY A 93 -6.17 15.87 -8.19
N ARG A 94 -6.98 16.17 -7.16
CA ARG A 94 -8.20 16.99 -7.32
C ARG A 94 -7.93 18.49 -7.40
N HIS A 95 -7.08 19.02 -6.52
CA HIS A 95 -6.91 20.48 -6.36
C HIS A 95 -5.68 21.03 -7.08
N VAL A 96 -4.58 20.27 -7.12
CA VAL A 96 -3.34 20.74 -7.75
C VAL A 96 -3.33 20.39 -9.22
N LEU A 97 -3.58 19.13 -9.56
CA LEU A 97 -3.63 18.67 -10.95
C LEU A 97 -4.95 19.00 -11.64
N ARG A 98 -5.98 19.40 -10.87
CA ARG A 98 -7.32 19.78 -11.36
C ARG A 98 -7.86 18.77 -12.39
N LEU A 99 -7.66 17.49 -12.12
CA LEU A 99 -8.03 16.43 -13.05
C LEU A 99 -9.55 16.36 -13.22
N GLU A 100 -10.00 16.28 -14.46
CA GLU A 100 -11.39 15.96 -14.81
C GLU A 100 -11.77 14.58 -14.24
N GLU A 101 -13.06 14.34 -13.98
CA GLU A 101 -13.54 13.14 -13.29
C GLU A 101 -13.00 11.83 -13.88
N LYS A 102 -13.00 11.69 -15.21
CA LYS A 102 -12.47 10.50 -15.88
C LYS A 102 -10.96 10.31 -15.68
N LYS A 103 -10.18 11.41 -15.68
CA LYS A 103 -8.73 11.36 -15.45
C LYS A 103 -8.40 11.12 -13.97
N LEU A 104 -9.25 11.65 -13.08
CA LEU A 104 -9.15 11.45 -11.64
C LEU A 104 -9.39 9.98 -11.27
N GLU A 105 -10.34 9.32 -11.92
CA GLU A 105 -10.57 7.87 -11.76
C GLU A 105 -9.34 7.05 -12.16
N ILE A 106 -8.74 7.35 -13.33
CA ILE A 106 -7.51 6.69 -13.78
C ILE A 106 -6.36 6.95 -12.79
N TYR A 107 -6.23 8.18 -12.32
CA TYR A 107 -5.22 8.57 -11.35
C TYR A 107 -5.34 7.75 -10.06
N TYR A 108 -6.55 7.62 -9.51
CA TYR A 108 -6.79 6.80 -8.32
C TYR A 108 -6.61 5.31 -8.57
N LEU A 109 -7.07 4.80 -9.72
CA LEU A 109 -6.87 3.41 -10.13
C LEU A 109 -5.39 3.04 -10.22
N SER A 110 -4.56 3.98 -10.71
CA SER A 110 -3.11 3.80 -10.77
C SER A 110 -2.46 3.66 -9.40
N MET A 111 -3.08 4.19 -8.34
CA MET A 111 -2.58 4.07 -6.96
C MET A 111 -2.67 2.65 -6.41
N VAL A 112 -3.59 1.82 -6.91
CA VAL A 112 -3.77 0.43 -6.43
C VAL A 112 -2.49 -0.39 -6.54
N PRO A 113 -1.80 -0.45 -7.70
CA PRO A 113 -0.51 -1.11 -7.79
C PRO A 113 0.67 -0.23 -7.33
N THR A 114 0.61 1.08 -7.55
CA THR A 114 1.80 1.94 -7.33
C THR A 114 2.08 2.21 -5.86
N LEU A 115 1.06 2.37 -5.02
CA LEU A 115 1.25 2.57 -3.57
C LEU A 115 1.94 1.38 -2.88
N PRO A 116 1.45 0.14 -3.01
CA PRO A 116 2.12 -1.01 -2.39
C PRO A 116 3.49 -1.28 -3.01
N LEU A 117 3.69 -0.99 -4.30
CA LEU A 117 4.99 -1.08 -4.94
C LEU A 117 5.99 -0.08 -4.33
N ALA A 118 5.58 1.20 -4.22
CA ALA A 118 6.38 2.23 -3.59
C ALA A 118 6.72 1.88 -2.14
N ALA A 119 5.74 1.38 -1.38
CA ALA A 119 5.92 0.88 -0.03
C ALA A 119 7.03 -0.17 0.07
N ALA A 120 6.96 -1.18 -0.79
CA ALA A 120 7.90 -2.30 -0.79
C ALA A 120 9.31 -1.86 -1.22
N ILE A 121 9.41 -0.94 -2.18
CA ILE A 121 10.70 -0.35 -2.59
C ILE A 121 11.30 0.46 -1.44
N VAL A 122 10.54 1.35 -0.83
CA VAL A 122 11.02 2.18 0.29
C VAL A 122 11.41 1.30 1.48
N GLU A 123 10.65 0.25 1.80
CA GLU A 123 11.01 -0.72 2.82
C GLU A 123 12.37 -1.38 2.52
N GLU A 124 12.60 -1.87 1.29
CA GLU A 124 13.88 -2.47 0.90
C GLU A 124 15.04 -1.48 1.03
N VAL A 125 14.84 -0.22 0.63
CA VAL A 125 15.87 0.83 0.77
C VAL A 125 16.19 1.09 2.25
N LEU A 126 15.17 1.17 3.11
CA LEU A 126 15.36 1.37 4.55
C LEU A 126 16.06 0.18 5.20
N VAL A 127 15.77 -1.05 4.76
CA VAL A 127 16.46 -2.25 5.23
C VAL A 127 17.92 -2.26 4.79
N ALA A 128 18.19 -1.99 3.51
CA ALA A 128 19.56 -1.93 2.99
C ALA A 128 20.39 -0.89 3.75
N ARG A 129 19.85 0.31 3.97
CA ARG A 129 20.55 1.35 4.75
C ARG A 129 20.83 0.94 6.19
N LYS A 130 19.95 0.16 6.82
CA LYS A 130 20.20 -0.37 8.17
C LYS A 130 21.28 -1.44 8.19
N GLU A 131 21.32 -2.29 7.17
CA GLU A 131 22.36 -3.30 6.98
C GLU A 131 23.72 -2.62 6.80
N ASP A 132 23.79 -1.59 5.93
CA ASP A 132 25.00 -0.81 5.66
C ASP A 132 25.50 -0.04 6.90
N ALA A 133 24.57 0.44 7.74
CA ALA A 133 24.89 1.13 8.98
C ALA A 133 25.32 0.20 10.14
N GLY A 134 25.44 -1.11 9.92
CA GLY A 134 25.82 -2.07 10.97
C GLY A 134 24.78 -2.25 12.09
N MET A 135 23.57 -1.70 11.95
CA MET A 135 22.51 -1.74 12.97
C MET A 135 21.68 -3.03 12.90
N THR A 136 22.33 -4.18 12.76
CA THR A 136 21.66 -5.49 12.65
C THR A 136 21.36 -6.15 14.00
N ARG A 137 21.74 -5.54 15.12
CA ARG A 137 21.47 -6.05 16.48
C ARG A 137 21.06 -4.94 17.44
N LEU A 138 19.75 -4.73 17.58
CA LEU A 138 19.05 -4.34 18.81
C LEU A 138 17.61 -4.84 18.71
#